data_AF-A0A4R2L0Q5-F1
#
_entry.id   AF-A0A4R2L0Q5-F1
#
_cell.length_a   1.000
_cell.length_b   1.000
_cell.length_c   1.000
_cell.angle_alpha   90.00
_cell.angle_beta   90.00
_cell.angle_gamma   90.00
#
_symmetry.space_group_name_H-M   'P 1'
#
loop_
_entity.id
_entity.type
_entity.pdbx_description
1 polymer ?
#
loop_
_entity_poly.entity_id
_entity_poly.type
_entity_poly.pdbx_seq_one_letter_code
_entity_poly.pdbx_strand_id
1 'polypeptide(L)'
;MATVRKTITLTDAQDDWIKAQVVSGDYTNDSEYLRDLIRREQEKASALKAAIDEGLASGPSDQILDDIWASAEARYRSSDG
;
A
#
# COMPACT_ATOMS: atom_id res chain seq x y z
N MET A 1 -13.14 16.54 -8.89
CA MET A 1 -13.43 16.78 -7.45
C MET A 1 -12.98 18.18 -7.09
N ALA A 2 -13.72 18.88 -6.22
CA ALA A 2 -13.28 20.17 -5.70
C ALA A 2 -12.09 19.98 -4.74
N THR A 3 -11.05 20.80 -4.89
CA THR A 3 -9.90 20.82 -3.97
C THR A 3 -10.15 21.82 -2.84
N VAL A 4 -9.84 21.43 -1.60
CA VAL A 4 -9.92 22.32 -0.43
C VAL A 4 -8.50 22.71 -0.01
N ARG A 5 -8.24 24.01 0.15
CA ARG A 5 -6.95 24.53 0.63
C ARG A 5 -6.75 24.18 2.10
N LYS A 6 -5.57 23.66 2.45
CA LYS A 6 -5.14 23.41 3.83
C LYS A 6 -3.79 24.09 4.07
N THR A 7 -3.61 24.65 5.26
CA THR A 7 -2.30 25.10 5.75
C THR A 7 -1.72 23.98 6.60
N ILE A 8 -0.48 23.60 6.33
CA ILE A 8 0.20 22.47 6.99
C ILE A 8 1.60 22.96 7.38
N THR A 9 2.06 22.59 8.56
CA THR A 9 3.42 22.90 9.03
C THR A 9 4.28 21.66 8.85
N LEU A 10 5.44 21.84 8.23
CA LEU A 10 6.41 20.79 7.94
C LEU A 10 7.77 21.21 8.48
N THR A 11 8.64 20.23 8.70
CA THR A 11 10.05 20.49 8.97
C THR A 11 10.77 20.93 7.70
N ASP A 12 11.88 21.66 7.84
CA ASP A 12 12.70 22.08 6.70
C ASP A 12 13.13 20.88 5.83
N ALA A 13 13.51 19.76 6.47
CA ALA A 13 13.89 18.54 5.76
C ALA A 13 12.74 17.94 4.93
N GLN A 14 11.50 18.04 5.39
CA GLN A 14 10.33 17.58 4.64
C GLN A 14 10.02 18.50 3.45
N ASP A 15 10.15 19.81 3.64
CA ASP A 15 9.98 20.81 2.58
C ASP A 15 11.02 20.62 1.46
N ASP A 16 12.29 20.48 1.81
CA ASP A 16 13.38 20.20 0.86
C ASP A 16 13.14 18.91 0.07
N TRP A 17 12.66 17.87 0.76
CA TRP A 17 12.35 16.60 0.11
C TRP A 17 11.17 16.73 -0.87
N ILE A 18 10.09 17.44 -0.49
CA ILE A 18 8.94 17.70 -1.37
C ILE A 18 9.39 18.49 -2.61
N LYS A 19 10.18 19.55 -2.41
CA LYS A 19 10.72 20.35 -3.52
C LYS A 19 11.56 19.52 -4.48
N ALA A 20 12.37 18.58 -3.98
CA ALA A 20 13.14 17.69 -4.83
C ALA A 20 12.25 16.82 -5.75
N GLN A 21 11.08 16.38 -5.24
CA GLN A 21 10.12 15.63 -6.05
C GLN A 21 9.49 16.51 -7.14
N VAL A 22 9.18 17.77 -6.83
CA VAL A 22 8.68 18.73 -7.84
C VAL A 22 9.75 19.02 -8.91
N VAL A 23 11.00 19.26 -8.49
CA VAL A 23 12.12 19.53 -9.40
C VAL A 23 12.44 18.35 -10.33
N SER A 24 12.19 17.12 -9.89
CA SER A 24 12.38 15.92 -10.73
C SER A 24 11.49 15.90 -11.98
N GLY A 25 10.43 16.74 -12.02
CA GLY A 25 9.54 16.92 -13.16
C GLY A 25 8.26 16.08 -13.10
N ASP A 26 8.14 15.19 -12.11
CA ASP A 26 6.97 14.32 -11.95
C ASP A 26 5.73 15.08 -11.39
N TYR A 27 5.94 16.25 -10.80
CA TYR A 27 4.89 17.06 -10.18
C TYR A 27 5.09 18.55 -10.48
N THR A 28 3.99 19.28 -10.63
CA THR A 28 4.02 20.73 -10.94
C THR A 28 4.11 21.62 -9.70
N ASN A 29 3.75 21.08 -8.52
CA ASN A 29 3.77 21.79 -7.24
C ASN A 29 3.63 20.83 -6.04
N ASP A 30 3.91 21.35 -4.85
CA ASP A 30 3.87 20.61 -3.58
C ASP A 30 2.50 20.00 -3.29
N SER A 31 1.42 20.71 -3.61
CA SER A 31 0.07 20.23 -3.34
C SER A 31 -0.29 19.02 -4.20
N GLU A 32 0.26 18.92 -5.40
CA GLU A 32 0.10 17.76 -6.27
C GLU A 32 0.82 16.56 -5.72
N TYR A 33 2.08 16.74 -5.33
CA TYR A 33 2.87 15.71 -4.71
C TYR A 33 2.24 15.16 -3.42
N LEU A 34 1.81 16.07 -2.53
CA LEU A 34 1.15 15.68 -1.27
C LEU A 34 -0.16 14.93 -1.50
N ARG A 35 -0.94 15.33 -2.52
CA ARG A 35 -2.17 14.59 -2.90
C ARG A 35 -1.85 13.19 -3.38
N ASP A 36 -0.82 13.03 -4.21
CA ASP A 36 -0.40 11.73 -4.68
C ASP A 36 0.12 10.83 -3.55
N LEU A 37 0.91 11.40 -2.63
CA LEU A 37 1.38 10.70 -1.44
C LEU A 37 0.22 10.18 -0.58
N ILE A 38 -0.80 11.02 -0.34
CA ILE A 38 -2.01 10.62 0.40
C ILE A 38 -2.75 9.50 -0.33
N ARG A 39 -2.88 9.57 -1.66
CA ARG A 39 -3.55 8.56 -2.45
C ARG A 39 -2.83 7.20 -2.37
N ARG A 40 -1.50 7.18 -2.51
CA ARG A 40 -0.70 5.96 -2.37
C ARG A 40 -0.87 5.34 -0.98
N GLU A 41 -0.95 6.16 0.06
CA GLU A 41 -1.17 5.66 1.42
C GLU A 41 -2.58 5.07 1.60
N GLN A 42 -3.60 5.72 1.03
CA GLN A 42 -4.97 5.19 1.01
C GLN A 42 -5.07 3.87 0.24
N GLU A 43 -4.38 3.74 -0.89
CA GLU A 43 -4.33 2.52 -1.70
C GLU A 43 -3.65 1.36 -0.93
N LYS A 44 -2.56 1.63 -0.19
CA LYS A 44 -1.94 0.61 0.67
C LYS A 44 -2.86 0.17 1.80
N ALA A 45 -3.51 1.13 2.47
CA ALA A 45 -4.42 0.85 3.55
C ALA A 45 -5.65 0.07 3.07
N SER A 46 -6.18 0.39 1.88
CA SER A 46 -7.33 -0.31 1.31
C SER A 46 -6.97 -1.75 0.90
N ALA A 47 -5.80 -1.97 0.31
CA ALA A 47 -5.33 -3.31 -0.05
C ALA A 47 -5.18 -4.21 1.18
N LEU A 48 -4.56 -3.70 2.26
CA LEU A 48 -4.44 -4.44 3.52
C LEU A 48 -5.81 -4.75 4.11
N LYS A 49 -6.72 -3.77 4.14
CA LYS A 49 -8.07 -3.96 4.67
C LYS A 49 -8.84 -5.01 3.87
N ALA A 50 -8.77 -4.97 2.55
CA ALA A 50 -9.43 -5.95 1.68
C ALA A 50 -8.92 -7.38 1.95
N ALA A 51 -7.59 -7.56 2.10
CA ALA A 51 -7.01 -8.86 2.42
C ALA A 51 -7.46 -9.39 3.80
N ILE A 52 -7.59 -8.51 4.79
CA ILE A 52 -8.12 -8.87 6.11
C ILE A 52 -9.60 -9.27 6.01
N ASP A 53 -10.42 -8.46 5.32
CA ASP A 53 -11.85 -8.72 5.17
C ASP A 53 -12.08 -10.06 4.42
N GLU A 54 -11.27 -10.35 3.40
CA GLU A 54 -11.26 -11.64 2.69
C GLU A 54 -10.93 -12.81 3.63
N GLY A 55 -9.86 -12.71 4.42
CA GLY A 55 -9.48 -13.75 5.37
C GLY A 55 -10.48 -13.96 6.50
N LEU A 56 -11.19 -12.91 6.92
CA LEU A 56 -12.28 -13.03 7.89
C LEU A 56 -13.52 -13.70 7.26
N ALA A 57 -13.83 -13.35 6.01
CA ALA A 57 -14.95 -13.94 5.27
C ALA A 57 -14.73 -15.40 4.90
N SER A 58 -13.48 -15.87 4.75
CA SER A 58 -13.16 -17.27 4.49
C SER A 58 -13.44 -18.21 5.67
N GLY A 59 -13.70 -17.64 6.86
CA GLY A 59 -13.93 -18.41 8.08
C GLY A 59 -12.64 -19.02 8.67
N PRO A 60 -12.75 -19.64 9.85
CA PRO A 60 -11.61 -20.27 10.50
C PRO A 60 -11.13 -21.50 9.71
N SER A 61 -9.82 -21.68 9.64
CA SER A 61 -9.21 -22.87 9.05
C SER A 61 -8.98 -23.92 10.14
N ASP A 62 -9.37 -25.16 9.86
CA ASP A 62 -9.07 -26.32 10.70
C ASP A 62 -7.69 -26.94 10.39
N GLN A 63 -6.94 -26.36 9.44
CA GLN A 63 -5.65 -26.89 9.02
C GLN A 63 -4.56 -26.61 10.07
N ILE A 64 -3.76 -27.63 10.36
CA ILE A 64 -2.55 -27.48 11.18
C ILE A 64 -1.34 -27.14 10.30
N LEU A 65 -0.28 -26.63 10.94
CA LEU A 65 0.92 -26.17 10.25
C LEU A 65 1.53 -27.24 9.32
N ASP A 66 1.58 -28.49 9.77
CA ASP A 66 2.16 -29.60 9.00
C ASP A 66 1.37 -29.86 7.70
N ASP A 67 0.04 -29.80 7.77
CA ASP A 67 -0.84 -29.97 6.60
C ASP A 67 -0.68 -28.82 5.60
N ILE A 68 -0.51 -27.60 6.10
CA ILE A 68 -0.25 -26.42 5.26
C ILE A 68 1.06 -26.62 4.50
N TRP A 69 2.13 -27.02 5.19
CA TRP A 69 3.44 -27.24 4.59
C TRP A 69 3.42 -28.37 3.54
N ALA A 70 2.82 -29.52 3.87
CA ALA A 70 2.68 -30.63 2.94
C ALA A 70 1.89 -30.23 1.68
N SER A 71 0.80 -29.46 1.85
CA SER A 71 0.02 -28.96 0.71
C SER A 71 0.79 -27.98 -0.17
N ALA A 72 1.64 -27.14 0.42
CA ALA A 72 2.46 -26.18 -0.32
C ALA A 72 3.57 -26.89 -1.13
N GLU A 73 4.24 -27.88 -0.54
CA GLU A 73 5.28 -28.66 -1.22
C GLU A 73 4.71 -29.46 -2.41
N ALA A 74 3.54 -30.08 -2.21
CA ALA A 74 2.84 -30.79 -3.29
C ALA A 74 2.49 -29.87 -4.47
N ARG A 75 2.00 -28.64 -4.20
CA ARG A 75 1.70 -27.64 -5.23
C ARG A 75 2.95 -27.22 -6.00
N TYR A 76 4.04 -26.93 -5.29
CA TYR A 76 5.31 -26.54 -5.91
C TYR A 76 5.86 -27.63 -6.83
N ARG A 77 5.88 -28.89 -6.36
CA ARG A 77 6.31 -30.04 -7.17
C ARG A 77 5.44 -30.28 -8.41
N SER A 78 4.16 -29.89 -8.36
CA SER A 78 3.24 -30.01 -9.50
C SER A 78 3.33 -28.87 -10.51
N SER A 79 3.85 -27.70 -10.13
CA SER A 79 4.02 -26.56 -11.05
C SER A 79 5.39 -26.50 -11.69
N ASP A 80 6.37 -27.23 -11.17
CA ASP A 80 7.76 -27.31 -11.68
C ASP A 80 7.94 -28.50 -12.66
N GLY A 81 6.88 -28.84 -13.40
CA GLY A 81 6.82 -29.92 -14.39
C GLY A 81 6.23 -29.49 -15.73
#